data_AF-A0A2N3BGW4-F1
#
_entry.id   AF-A0A2N3BGW4-F1
#
_cell.length_a   1.000
_cell.length_b   1.000
_cell.length_c   1.000
_cell.angle_alpha   90.00
_cell.angle_beta   90.00
_cell.angle_gamma   90.00
#
_symmetry.space_group_name_H-M   'P 1'
#
loop_
_entity.id
_entity.type
_entity.pdbx_description
1 polymer ?
#
loop_
_entity_poly.entity_id
_entity_poly.type
_entity_poly.pdbx_seq_one_letter_code
_entity_poly.pdbx_strand_id
1 'polypeptide(L)'
;MLSCKEVAQRASAMIDGELGAWDTLQMRMHMAMCKGCERFIGQMRITRDLTEAVDEAEELHDVDDLRISAILSQLHEGKQQGG
;
A
#
# COMPACT_ATOMS: atom_id res chain seq x y z
N MET A 1 -3.09 24.43 18.35
CA MET A 1 -3.79 23.13 18.26
C MET A 1 -4.36 23.02 16.86
N LEU A 2 -4.16 21.90 16.17
CA LEU A 2 -4.86 21.64 14.90
C LEU A 2 -6.34 21.39 15.19
N SER A 3 -7.19 21.84 14.28
CA SER A 3 -8.56 21.37 14.16
C SER A 3 -8.61 19.98 13.51
N CYS A 4 -9.67 19.22 13.76
CA CYS A 4 -9.87 17.93 13.11
C CYS A 4 -9.86 18.02 11.58
N LYS A 5 -10.31 19.16 11.02
CA LYS A 5 -10.29 19.43 9.58
C LYS A 5 -8.86 19.54 9.05
N GLU A 6 -7.99 20.26 9.75
CA GLU A 6 -6.58 20.38 9.36
C GLU A 6 -5.84 19.04 9.48
N VAL A 7 -6.19 18.22 10.48
CA VAL A 7 -5.66 16.85 10.58
C VAL A 7 -6.09 16.01 9.38
N ALA A 8 -7.37 16.07 8.99
CA ALA A 8 -7.87 15.34 7.83
C ALA A 8 -7.20 15.76 6.53
N GLN A 9 -6.94 17.06 6.35
CA GLN A 9 -6.25 17.59 5.16
C GLN A 9 -4.78 17.15 5.07
N ARG A 10 -4.12 16.95 6.22
CA ARG A 10 -2.70 16.56 6.29
C ARG A 10 -2.48 15.06 6.50
N ALA A 11 -3.56 14.28 6.54
CA ALA A 11 -3.53 12.85 6.87
C ALA A 11 -2.70 12.02 5.89
N SER A 12 -2.89 12.24 4.58
CA SER A 12 -2.12 11.51 3.55
C SER A 12 -0.63 11.79 3.71
N ALA A 13 -0.23 13.07 3.67
CA ALA A 13 1.16 13.49 3.84
C ALA A 13 1.81 12.95 5.13
N MET A 14 1.05 12.80 6.23
CA MET A 14 1.57 12.11 7.42
C MET A 14 1.88 10.65 7.14
N ILE A 15 0.91 9.93 6.57
CA ILE A 15 0.99 8.49 6.34
C ILE A 15 2.12 8.19 5.35
N ASP A 16 2.27 9.05 4.33
CA ASP A 16 3.29 8.95 3.29
C ASP A 16 4.67 9.46 3.77
N GLY A 17 4.76 10.02 4.99
CA GLY A 17 6.03 10.49 5.57
C GLY A 17 6.54 11.82 5.01
N GLU A 18 5.69 12.57 4.31
CA GLU A 18 6.01 13.84 3.65
C GLU A 18 5.94 15.07 4.57
N LEU A 19 5.53 14.88 5.83
CA LEU A 19 5.49 15.96 6.81
C LEU A 19 6.84 16.21 7.47
N GLY A 20 7.14 17.49 7.73
CA GLY A 20 8.27 17.86 8.57
C GLY A 20 8.09 17.39 10.02
N ALA A 21 9.20 17.20 10.73
CA ALA A 21 9.22 16.63 12.09
C ALA A 21 8.29 17.37 13.08
N TRP A 22 8.17 18.69 12.95
CA TRP A 22 7.30 19.51 13.80
C TRP A 22 5.81 19.27 13.51
N ASP A 23 5.43 19.19 12.24
CA ASP A 23 4.04 18.91 11.84
C ASP A 23 3.61 17.50 12.25
N THR A 24 4.51 16.52 12.11
CA THR A 24 4.28 15.15 12.59
C THR A 24 4.02 15.14 14.10
N LEU A 25 4.82 15.89 14.88
CA LEU A 25 4.62 16.00 16.33
C LEU A 25 3.27 16.64 16.67
N GLN A 26 2.92 17.75 16.01
CA GLN A 26 1.67 18.45 16.24
C GLN A 26 0.44 17.58 15.97
N MET A 27 0.49 16.75 14.92
CA MET A 27 -0.59 15.81 14.65
C MET A 27 -0.61 14.63 15.64
N ARG A 28 0.55 14.10 16.07
CA ARG A 28 0.64 13.11 17.17
C ARG A 28 -0.02 13.60 18.45
N MET A 29 0.25 14.84 18.84
CA MET A 29 -0.38 15.48 19.99
C MET A 29 -1.91 15.59 19.82
N HIS A 30 -2.39 15.93 18.62
CA HIS A 30 -3.83 15.98 18.37
C HIS A 30 -4.50 14.61 18.51
N MET A 31 -3.92 13.54 17.98
CA MET A 31 -4.46 12.18 18.12
C MET A 31 -4.51 11.73 19.58
N ALA A 32 -3.51 12.09 20.40
CA ALA A 32 -3.51 11.81 21.83
C ALA A 32 -4.69 12.47 22.58
N MET A 33 -5.21 13.59 22.06
CA MET A 33 -6.34 14.31 22.66
C MET A 33 -7.69 14.00 21.99
N CYS A 34 -7.68 13.54 20.75
CA CYS A 34 -8.87 13.30 19.94
C CYS A 34 -8.88 11.87 19.37
N LYS A 35 -9.59 10.98 20.06
CA LYS A 35 -9.79 9.58 19.65
C LYS A 35 -10.44 9.43 18.27
N GLY A 36 -11.25 10.40 17.85
CA GLY A 36 -11.87 10.40 16.52
C GLY A 36 -10.81 10.51 15.41
N CYS A 37 -9.86 11.43 15.57
CA CYS A 37 -8.76 11.60 14.63
C CYS A 37 -7.78 10.42 14.68
N GLU A 38 -7.52 9.86 15.86
CA GLU A 38 -6.74 8.62 16.01
C GLU A 38 -7.36 7.46 15.21
N ARG A 39 -8.66 7.21 15.39
CA ARG A 39 -9.37 6.15 14.66
C ARG A 39 -9.40 6.42 13.16
N PHE A 40 -9.64 7.67 12.75
CA PHE A 40 -9.62 8.07 11.35
C PHE A 40 -8.28 7.78 10.67
N ILE A 41 -7.17 8.18 11.28
CA ILE A 41 -5.82 7.90 10.75
C ILE A 41 -5.56 6.39 10.73
N GLY A 42 -6.02 5.64 11.75
CA GLY A 42 -5.94 4.18 11.76
C GLY A 42 -6.67 3.53 10.57
N GLN A 43 -7.87 4.00 10.23
CA GLN A 43 -8.60 3.50 9.06
C GLN A 43 -7.88 3.83 7.75
N MET A 44 -7.37 5.05 7.60
CA MET A 44 -6.58 5.43 6.42
C MET A 44 -5.34 4.56 6.21
N ARG A 45 -4.62 4.21 7.29
CA ARG A 45 -3.48 3.27 7.20
C ARG A 45 -3.89 1.90 6.72
N ILE A 46 -4.97 1.33 7.27
CA ILE A 46 -5.50 0.04 6.82
C ILE A 46 -5.84 0.08 5.33
N THR A 47 -6.45 1.18 4.85
CA THR A 47 -6.74 1.34 3.43
C THR A 47 -5.47 1.37 2.60
N ARG A 48 -4.44 2.13 3.01
CA ARG A 48 -3.14 2.17 2.33
C ARG A 48 -2.49 0.79 2.27
N ASP A 49 -2.41 0.10 3.41
CA ASP A 49 -1.76 -1.22 3.52
C ASP A 49 -2.49 -2.26 2.66
N LEU A 50 -3.84 -2.20 2.58
CA LEU A 50 -4.61 -3.07 1.70
C LEU A 50 -4.34 -2.78 0.22
N THR A 51 -4.24 -1.50 -0.17
CA THR A 51 -3.91 -1.13 -1.54
C THR A 51 -2.51 -1.60 -1.92
N GLU A 52 -1.52 -1.43 -1.05
CA GLU A 52 -0.15 -1.91 -1.25
C GLU A 52 -0.10 -3.44 -1.37
N ALA A 53 -0.83 -4.17 -0.51
CA ALA A 53 -0.89 -5.63 -0.59
C ALA A 53 -1.56 -6.16 -1.87
N VAL A 54 -2.53 -5.43 -2.44
CA VAL A 54 -3.15 -5.78 -3.73
C VAL A 54 -2.16 -5.57 -4.87
N ASP A 55 -1.43 -4.46 -4.85
CA ASP A 55 -0.40 -4.14 -5.86
C ASP A 55 0.70 -5.20 -5.88
N GLU A 56 1.23 -5.56 -4.70
CA GLU A 56 2.21 -6.66 -4.55
C GLU A 56 1.67 -8.01 -5.03
N ALA A 57 0.39 -8.30 -4.81
CA ALA A 57 -0.24 -9.54 -5.27
C ALA A 57 -0.40 -9.57 -6.80
N GLU A 58 -0.68 -8.43 -7.44
CA GLU A 58 -0.73 -8.31 -8.90
C GLU A 58 0.66 -8.51 -9.52
N GLU A 59 1.72 -7.92 -8.95
CA GLU A 59 3.09 -8.12 -9.44
C GLU A 59 3.53 -9.60 -9.39
N LEU A 60 3.18 -10.31 -8.32
CA LEU A 60 3.50 -11.74 -8.19
C LEU A 60 2.78 -12.61 -9.22
N HIS A 61 1.51 -12.30 -9.53
CA HIS A 61 0.76 -13.02 -10.55
C HIS A 61 1.35 -12.82 -11.95
N ASP A 62 1.75 -11.60 -12.30
CA ASP A 62 2.36 -11.30 -13.60
C ASP A 62 3.65 -12.11 -13.82
N VAL A 63 4.47 -12.25 -12.77
CA VAL A 63 5.70 -13.07 -12.81
C VAL A 63 5.36 -14.55 -13.00
N ASP A 64 4.36 -15.07 -12.30
CA ASP A 64 3.98 -16.48 -12.42
C ASP A 64 3.33 -16.81 -13.77
N ASP A 65 2.52 -15.92 -14.34
CA ASP A 65 1.94 -16.09 -15.67
C ASP A 65 3.03 -16.17 -16.76
N LEU A 66 4.06 -15.32 -16.68
CA LEU A 66 5.22 -15.39 -17.57
C LEU A 66 5.97 -16.72 -17.42
N ARG A 67 6.17 -17.20 -16.18
CA ARG A 67 6.85 -18.48 -15.91
C ARG A 67 6.05 -19.68 -16.42
N ILE A 68 4.73 -19.69 -16.20
CA ILE A 68 3.83 -20.73 -16.70
C ILE A 68 3.89 -20.76 -18.23
N SER A 69 3.79 -19.60 -18.89
CA SER A 69 3.89 -19.48 -20.35
C SER A 69 5.22 -20.02 -20.90
N ALA A 70 6.34 -19.71 -20.22
CA ALA A 70 7.66 -20.22 -20.60
C ALA A 70 7.76 -21.75 -20.50
N ILE A 71 7.25 -22.35 -19.41
CA ILE A 71 7.23 -23.81 -19.22
C ILE A 71 6.38 -24.49 -20.30
N LEU A 72 5.19 -23.94 -20.59
CA LEU A 72 4.29 -24.48 -21.61
C LEU A 72 4.93 -24.44 -23.00
N SER A 73 5.68 -23.38 -23.33
CA SER A 73 6.40 -23.25 -24.60
C SER A 73 7.48 -24.33 -24.76
N GLN A 74 8.29 -24.56 -23.72
CA GLN A 74 9.32 -25.61 -23.72
C GLN A 74 8.75 -27.02 -23.91
N LEU A 75 7.62 -27.31 -23.25
CA LEU A 75 6.93 -28.60 -23.42
C LEU A 75 6.38 -28.77 -24.84
N HIS A 76 5.90 -27.69 -25.46
CA HIS A 76 5.39 -27.74 -26.83
C HIS A 76 6.51 -28.03 -27.85
N GLU A 77 7.68 -27.41 -27.69
CA GLU A 77 8.87 -27.65 -28.52
C GLU A 77 9.42 -29.07 -28.35
N GLY A 78 9.53 -29.56 -27.12
CA GLY A 78 9.98 -30.93 -26.83
C GLY A 78 9.05 -32.00 -27.41
N LYS A 79 7.74 -31.69 -27.54
CA LYS A 79 6.76 -32.60 -28.16
C LYS A 79 6.86 -32.64 -29.70
N GLN A 80 7.38 -31.59 -30.33
CA GLN A 80 7.56 -31.53 -31.79
C GLN A 80 8.87 -32.18 -32.28
N GLN A 81 9.89 -32.32 -31.42
CA GLN A 81 11.19 -32.93 -31.77
C GLN A 81 11.24 -34.46 -31.58
N GLY A 82 10.21 -35.07 -30.97
CA GLY A 82 10.14 -36.51 -30.69
C GLY A 82 9.27 -37.33 -31.64
N GLY A 83 8.92 -36.80 -32.82
CA GLY A 83 8.22 -37.51 -33.89
C GLY A 83 9.16 -37.94 -35.00
#